data_AF-A0A1J3EZS0-F1
#
_entry.id   AF-A0A1J3EZS0-F1
#
_cell.length_a   1.000
_cell.length_b   1.000
_cell.length_c   1.000
_cell.angle_alpha   90.00
_cell.angle_beta   90.00
_cell.angle_gamma   90.00
#
_symmetry.space_group_name_H-M   'P 1'
#
loop_
_entity.id
_entity.type
_entity.pdbx_description
1 polymer ?
#
loop_
_entity_poly.entity_id
_entity_poly.type
_entity_poly.pdbx_seq_one_letter_code
_entity_poly.pdbx_strand_id
1 'polypeptide(L)'
;SQGPVTFSAQPNRELRGVILAVVVAVKRNDGHLPDVVGVKAQIHKPDQAAAIVNHTLNLSGVPRTNNDQLHNDQLHICRYSHHYPMVSMLKDGYTVQVVKQELAVLQQDSELKMHGIHFVYQGDDDVTGNEDSLSETKQTVSQRLANFFRSFEEGESSSVGDSTVT
;
A
#
# COMPACT_ATOMS: atom_id res chain seq x y z
N SER A 1 -3.96 -4.51 11.02
CA SER A 1 -3.95 -4.97 9.61
C SER A 1 -5.36 -5.27 9.16
N GLN A 2 -5.69 -4.96 7.90
CA GLN A 2 -6.98 -5.31 7.32
C GLN A 2 -7.08 -6.84 7.15
N GLY A 3 -8.27 -7.43 7.30
CA GLY A 3 -8.47 -8.84 6.93
C GLY A 3 -8.52 -9.03 5.40
N PRO A 4 -8.85 -10.26 4.93
CA PRO A 4 -9.20 -10.46 3.52
C PRO A 4 -10.34 -9.53 3.11
N VAL A 5 -10.25 -8.96 1.90
CA VAL A 5 -11.25 -8.04 1.36
C VAL A 5 -11.97 -8.70 0.21
N THR A 6 -13.29 -8.86 0.36
CA THR A 6 -14.14 -9.39 -0.69
C THR A 6 -14.35 -8.33 -1.77
N PHE A 7 -13.99 -8.68 -3.00
CA PHE A 7 -14.34 -7.89 -4.17
C PHE A 7 -15.84 -8.03 -4.47
N SER A 8 -16.50 -6.88 -4.60
CA SER A 8 -17.89 -6.80 -5.04
C SER A 8 -17.97 -5.98 -6.32
N ALA A 9 -18.44 -6.61 -7.39
CA ALA A 9 -18.63 -5.95 -8.66
C ALA A 9 -19.69 -4.84 -8.51
N GLN A 10 -19.33 -3.64 -8.94
CA GLN A 10 -20.21 -2.48 -8.83
C GLN A 10 -21.02 -2.31 -10.12
N PRO A 11 -22.35 -2.12 -10.04
CA PRO A 11 -23.15 -1.79 -11.21
C PRO A 11 -22.64 -0.52 -11.89
N ASN A 12 -22.40 -0.58 -13.21
CA ASN A 12 -21.94 0.53 -14.04
C ASN A 12 -20.59 1.15 -13.62
N ARG A 13 -19.79 0.47 -12.79
CA ARG A 13 -18.46 0.94 -12.40
C ARG A 13 -17.45 -0.19 -12.52
N GLU A 14 -16.72 -0.19 -13.62
CA GLU A 14 -15.69 -1.19 -13.88
C GLU A 14 -14.54 -1.07 -12.87
N LEU A 15 -13.98 -2.22 -12.45
CA LEU A 15 -12.74 -2.22 -11.66
C LEU A 15 -11.58 -1.78 -12.55
N ARG A 16 -10.94 -0.66 -12.22
CA ARG A 16 -9.81 -0.08 -12.96
C ARG A 16 -8.46 -0.44 -12.35
N GLY A 17 -8.42 -0.76 -11.07
CA GLY A 17 -7.19 -1.16 -10.41
C GLY A 17 -7.35 -1.61 -8.96
N VAL A 18 -6.23 -2.03 -8.39
CA VAL A 18 -6.08 -2.37 -6.96
C VAL A 18 -4.88 -1.61 -6.42
N ILE A 19 -5.06 -0.95 -5.28
CA ILE A 19 -3.99 -0.33 -4.51
C ILE A 19 -3.76 -1.16 -3.26
N LEU A 20 -2.50 -1.54 -3.04
CA LEU A 20 -2.05 -2.26 -1.86
C LEU A 20 -1.09 -1.35 -1.10
N ALA A 21 -1.42 -1.04 0.15
CA ALA A 21 -0.53 -0.34 1.06
C ALA A 21 0.02 -1.35 2.08
N VAL A 22 1.33 -1.40 2.27
CA VAL A 22 1.96 -2.29 3.26
C VAL A 22 3.00 -1.54 4.07
N VAL A 23 3.03 -1.79 5.38
CA VAL A 23 4.07 -1.29 6.28
C VAL A 23 4.92 -2.46 6.72
N VAL A 24 6.20 -2.40 6.39
CA VAL A 24 7.17 -3.44 6.68
C VAL A 24 8.28 -2.89 7.56
N ALA A 25 8.58 -3.55 8.66
CA ALA A 25 9.77 -3.27 9.45
C ALA A 25 10.91 -4.12 8.91
N VAL A 26 12.04 -3.53 8.58
CA VAL A 26 13.22 -4.26 8.10
C VAL A 26 14.34 -4.13 9.13
N LYS A 27 14.81 -5.23 9.73
CA LYS A 27 16.05 -5.13 10.51
C LYS A 27 17.23 -4.96 9.57
N ARG A 28 18.00 -3.90 9.79
CA ARG A 28 19.18 -3.58 9.00
C ARG A 28 20.24 -4.66 9.25
N ASN A 29 20.45 -5.54 8.26
CA ASN A 29 21.68 -6.32 8.16
C ASN A 29 22.65 -5.58 7.23
N ASP A 30 23.85 -5.42 7.73
CA ASP A 30 25.00 -4.66 7.26
C ASP A 30 25.63 -5.16 5.95
N GLY A 31 24.84 -5.26 4.88
CA GLY A 31 25.43 -5.47 3.54
C GLY A 31 24.51 -5.94 2.41
N HIS A 32 23.26 -6.32 2.69
CA HIS A 32 22.33 -6.76 1.66
C HIS A 32 21.17 -5.77 1.50
N LEU A 33 20.98 -5.32 0.25
CA LEU A 33 19.86 -4.46 -0.16
C LEU A 33 18.53 -5.06 0.35
N PRO A 34 17.65 -4.25 0.96
CA PRO A 34 16.37 -4.73 1.47
C PRO A 34 15.39 -4.81 0.30
N ASP A 35 15.61 -5.71 -0.65
CA ASP A 35 14.46 -6.24 -1.35
C ASP A 35 13.65 -6.92 -0.26
N VAL A 36 12.50 -6.34 0.11
CA VAL A 36 11.65 -6.88 1.17
C VAL A 36 10.99 -8.13 0.60
N VAL A 37 11.75 -9.23 0.61
CA VAL A 37 11.31 -10.48 0.00
C VAL A 37 10.26 -11.09 0.90
N GLY A 38 9.15 -11.49 0.29
CA GLY A 38 8.18 -12.38 0.93
C GLY A 38 6.81 -11.77 1.19
N VAL A 39 6.53 -10.49 0.95
CA VAL A 39 5.14 -10.02 1.01
C VAL A 39 4.42 -10.37 -0.29
N LYS A 40 3.28 -11.03 -0.18
CA LYS A 40 2.45 -11.47 -1.32
C LYS A 40 1.03 -10.96 -1.21
N ALA A 41 0.47 -10.61 -2.35
CA ALA A 41 -0.98 -10.50 -2.52
C ALA A 41 -1.53 -11.80 -3.11
N GLN A 42 -2.62 -12.28 -2.54
CA GLN A 42 -3.29 -13.51 -2.95
C GLN A 42 -4.73 -13.24 -3.31
N ILE A 43 -5.23 -13.96 -4.32
CA ILE A 43 -6.65 -13.99 -4.66
C ILE A 43 -7.17 -15.39 -4.38
N HIS A 44 -8.28 -15.47 -3.65
CA HIS A 44 -8.99 -16.71 -3.38
C HIS A 44 -10.40 -16.68 -3.96
N LYS A 45 -10.85 -17.83 -4.42
CA LYS A 45 -12.26 -18.02 -4.80
C LYS A 45 -13.08 -18.30 -3.54
N PRO A 46 -14.39 -18.00 -3.56
CA PRO A 46 -15.33 -18.53 -2.58
C PRO A 46 -15.13 -20.04 -2.42
N ASP A 47 -15.14 -20.51 -1.18
CA ASP A 47 -15.10 -21.93 -0.81
C ASP A 47 -13.85 -22.70 -1.26
N GLN A 48 -12.80 -22.00 -1.72
CA GLN A 48 -11.54 -22.63 -2.12
C GLN A 48 -10.38 -22.11 -1.25
N ALA A 49 -9.69 -23.03 -0.57
CA ALA A 49 -8.58 -22.69 0.32
C ALA A 49 -7.29 -22.30 -0.43
N ALA A 50 -7.12 -22.77 -1.68
CA ALA A 50 -5.94 -22.50 -2.47
C ALA A 50 -6.07 -21.18 -3.25
N ALA A 51 -5.07 -20.32 -3.11
CA ALA A 51 -4.99 -19.07 -3.87
C ALA A 51 -4.84 -19.34 -5.37
N ILE A 52 -5.65 -18.66 -6.18
CA ILE A 52 -5.61 -18.75 -7.64
C ILE A 52 -4.61 -17.77 -8.27
N VAL A 53 -4.27 -16.72 -7.52
CA VAL A 53 -3.19 -15.79 -7.86
C VAL A 53 -2.31 -15.66 -6.63
N ASN A 54 -1.01 -15.76 -6.85
CA ASN A 54 0.04 -15.51 -5.85
C ASN A 54 1.00 -14.49 -6.45
N HIS A 55 0.84 -13.23 -6.09
CA HIS A 55 1.65 -12.13 -6.63
C HIS A 55 2.60 -11.60 -5.55
N THR A 56 3.91 -11.71 -5.77
CA THR A 56 4.91 -11.10 -4.89
C THR A 56 4.92 -9.59 -5.11
N LEU A 57 4.82 -8.82 -4.04
CA LEU A 57 4.85 -7.36 -4.13
C LEU A 57 6.27 -6.89 -4.41
N ASN A 58 6.40 -5.92 -5.32
CA ASN A 58 7.66 -5.23 -5.55
C ASN A 58 7.78 -4.09 -4.53
N LEU A 59 8.42 -4.38 -3.40
CA LEU A 59 8.61 -3.44 -2.30
C LEU A 59 9.95 -2.71 -2.41
N SER A 60 10.27 -2.24 -3.61
CA SER A 60 11.45 -1.41 -3.83
C SER A 60 11.16 0.02 -3.36
N GLY A 61 11.97 0.51 -2.43
CA GLY A 61 11.82 1.86 -1.89
C GLY A 61 13.04 2.27 -1.08
N VAL A 62 13.31 3.58 -1.05
CA VAL A 62 14.31 4.16 -0.15
C VAL A 62 13.60 4.47 1.16
N PRO A 63 13.95 3.84 2.30
CA PRO A 63 13.39 4.22 3.58
C PRO A 63 13.57 5.73 3.81
N ARG A 64 12.47 6.44 4.11
CA ARG A 64 12.55 7.81 4.63
C ARG A 64 13.18 7.71 6.01
N THR A 65 14.50 7.86 6.05
CA THR A 65 15.26 7.94 7.30
C THR A 65 15.25 9.40 7.72
N ASN A 66 14.31 9.76 8.60
CA ASN A 66 14.68 10.76 9.59
C ASN A 66 15.77 10.10 10.45
N ASN A 67 16.78 10.86 10.85
CA ASN A 67 18.05 10.37 11.42
C ASN A 67 17.94 9.47 12.68
N ASP A 68 16.74 9.16 13.13
CA ASP A 68 16.46 8.16 14.15
C ASP A 68 16.54 6.75 13.54
N GLN A 69 17.70 6.12 13.71
CA GLN A 69 17.96 4.69 13.47
C GLN A 69 16.99 3.72 14.20
N LEU A 70 16.03 4.24 14.96
CA LEU A 70 15.14 3.49 15.83
C LEU A 70 13.87 2.97 15.14
N HIS A 71 13.43 3.59 14.03
CA HIS A 71 12.20 3.20 13.32
C HIS A 71 12.49 2.79 11.87
N ASN A 72 12.77 1.50 11.64
CA ASN A 72 12.97 0.94 10.29
C ASN A 72 11.66 0.57 9.58
N ASP A 73 10.57 1.28 9.86
CA ASP A 73 9.25 1.01 9.29
C ASP A 73 9.13 1.72 7.94
N GLN A 74 8.83 0.95 6.90
CA GLN A 74 8.71 1.45 5.53
C GLN A 74 7.29 1.26 5.04
N LEU A 75 6.64 2.34 4.65
CA LEU A 75 5.37 2.31 3.93
C LEU A 75 5.63 2.15 2.44
N HIS A 76 5.05 1.11 1.85
CA HIS A 76 5.06 0.86 0.41
C HIS A 76 3.63 0.87 -0.13
N ILE A 77 3.41 1.60 -1.23
CA ILE A 77 2.13 1.64 -1.94
C ILE A 77 2.32 1.07 -3.34
N CYS A 78 1.73 -0.07 -3.61
CA CYS A 78 1.77 -0.74 -4.91
C CYS A 78 0.41 -0.55 -5.62
N ARG A 79 0.43 0.01 -6.83
CA ARG A 79 -0.78 0.21 -7.63
C ARG A 79 -0.74 -0.69 -8.86
N TYR A 80 -1.83 -1.41 -9.07
CA TYR A 80 -1.98 -2.36 -10.18
C TYR A 80 -3.16 -1.97 -11.04
N SER A 81 -2.93 -1.79 -12.33
CA SER A 81 -3.97 -1.48 -13.31
C SER A 81 -4.75 -2.73 -13.73
N HIS A 82 -5.91 -2.53 -14.35
CA HIS A 82 -6.78 -3.59 -14.89
C HIS A 82 -6.11 -4.65 -15.76
N HIS A 83 -4.96 -4.37 -16.38
CA HIS A 83 -4.19 -5.36 -17.15
C HIS A 83 -3.44 -6.40 -16.30
N TYR A 84 -3.20 -6.15 -15.01
CA TYR A 84 -2.49 -7.11 -14.16
C TYR A 84 -3.41 -8.27 -13.76
N PRO A 85 -2.89 -9.52 -13.67
CA PRO A 85 -3.67 -10.67 -13.22
C PRO A 85 -4.39 -10.47 -11.89
N MET A 86 -3.80 -9.66 -11.00
CA MET A 86 -4.41 -9.33 -9.71
C MET A 86 -5.70 -8.49 -9.81
N VAL A 87 -5.95 -7.89 -10.97
CA VAL A 87 -7.17 -7.11 -11.24
C VAL A 87 -8.05 -7.85 -12.24
N SER A 88 -7.48 -8.34 -13.35
CA SER A 88 -8.24 -8.99 -14.44
C SER A 88 -8.83 -10.36 -14.06
N MET A 89 -8.28 -11.04 -13.04
CA MET A 89 -8.80 -12.33 -12.59
C MET A 89 -9.81 -12.21 -11.44
N LEU A 90 -10.02 -11.01 -10.88
CA LEU A 90 -11.01 -10.81 -9.83
C LEU A 90 -12.43 -10.95 -10.39
N LYS A 91 -13.24 -11.73 -9.67
CA LYS A 91 -14.66 -11.91 -9.94
C LYS A 91 -15.43 -11.65 -8.67
N ASP A 92 -16.69 -11.26 -8.82
CA ASP A 92 -17.58 -10.99 -7.70
C ASP A 92 -17.53 -12.12 -6.66
N GLY A 93 -17.36 -11.74 -5.39
CA GLY A 93 -17.20 -12.65 -4.26
C GLY A 93 -15.78 -13.17 -4.02
N TYR A 94 -14.81 -12.92 -4.91
CA TYR A 94 -13.43 -13.33 -4.68
C TYR A 94 -12.78 -12.46 -3.60
N THR A 95 -11.86 -13.03 -2.82
CA THR A 95 -11.18 -12.27 -1.76
C THR A 95 -9.74 -11.98 -2.13
N VAL A 96 -9.28 -10.79 -1.77
CA VAL A 96 -7.88 -10.38 -1.84
C VAL A 96 -7.31 -10.34 -0.42
N GLN A 97 -6.11 -10.88 -0.23
CA GLN A 97 -5.40 -10.78 1.04
C GLN A 97 -3.93 -10.49 0.81
N VAL A 98 -3.31 -9.82 1.78
CA VAL A 98 -1.86 -9.62 1.82
C VAL A 98 -1.29 -10.51 2.92
N VAL A 99 -0.27 -11.28 2.60
CA VAL A 99 0.36 -12.23 3.52
C VAL A 99 1.87 -12.11 3.46
N LYS A 100 2.53 -12.40 4.58
CA LYS A 100 3.97 -12.66 4.58
C LYS A 100 4.19 -14.14 4.26
N GLN A 101 4.97 -14.40 3.22
CA GLN A 101 5.46 -15.73 2.89
C GLN A 101 6.62 -16.07 3.82
N GLU A 102 6.47 -17.17 4.55
CA GLU A 102 7.56 -17.77 5.30
C GLU A 102 8.45 -18.56 4.33
N LEU A 103 9.63 -18.01 4.01
CA LEU A 103 10.65 -18.70 3.21
C LEU A 103 11.76 -19.14 4.15
N ALA A 104 11.82 -20.44 4.46
CA ALA A 104 12.81 -21.02 5.37
C ALA A 104 14.29 -20.76 4.97
N VAL A 105 14.54 -20.43 3.70
CA VAL A 105 15.88 -20.21 3.13
C VAL A 105 16.32 -18.75 3.20
N LEU A 106 15.37 -17.81 3.24
CA LEU A 106 15.64 -16.39 3.40
C LEU A 106 15.27 -16.04 4.83
N GLN A 107 16.22 -16.21 5.76
CA GLN A 107 16.13 -15.65 7.10
C GLN A 107 16.22 -14.13 7.00
N GLN A 108 15.19 -13.52 6.43
CA GLN A 108 15.08 -12.10 6.28
C GLN A 108 14.24 -11.59 7.44
N ASP A 109 14.86 -10.75 8.26
CA ASP A 109 14.26 -10.09 9.42
C ASP A 109 13.31 -8.94 9.00
N SER A 110 12.41 -9.20 8.04
CA SER A 110 11.33 -8.29 7.70
C SER A 110 10.05 -8.69 8.43
N GLU A 111 9.30 -7.73 8.96
CA GLU A 111 8.01 -7.96 9.62
C GLU A 111 6.93 -7.17 8.90
N LEU A 112 5.85 -7.84 8.47
CA LEU A 112 4.68 -7.18 7.92
C LEU A 112 3.84 -6.65 9.09
N LYS A 113 3.99 -5.36 9.41
CA LYS A 113 3.29 -4.71 10.52
C LYS A 113 1.84 -4.39 10.19
N MET A 114 1.62 -3.79 9.02
CA MET A 114 0.29 -3.38 8.57
C MET A 114 0.12 -3.57 7.08
N HIS A 115 -1.13 -3.75 6.67
CA HIS A 115 -1.49 -3.69 5.26
C HIS A 115 -2.94 -3.23 5.08
N GLY A 116 -3.21 -2.68 3.90
CA GLY A 116 -4.52 -2.26 3.43
C GLY A 116 -4.69 -2.54 1.93
N ILE A 117 -5.93 -2.77 1.52
CA ILE A 117 -6.35 -3.07 0.15
C ILE A 117 -7.45 -2.10 -0.23
N HIS A 118 -7.31 -1.45 -1.38
CA HIS A 118 -8.32 -0.56 -1.95
C HIS A 118 -8.59 -0.90 -3.41
N PHE A 119 -9.87 -1.08 -3.75
CA PHE A 119 -10.33 -1.29 -5.12
C PHE A 119 -10.62 0.06 -5.77
N VAL A 120 -9.95 0.33 -6.89
CA VAL A 120 -10.14 1.56 -7.67
C VAL A 120 -11.12 1.24 -8.79
N TYR A 121 -12.29 1.86 -8.76
CA TYR A 121 -13.31 1.73 -9.80
C TYR A 121 -13.25 2.90 -10.77
N GLN A 122 -13.92 2.74 -11.90
CA GLN A 122 -14.21 3.84 -12.80
C GLN A 122 -14.90 4.99 -12.03
N GLY A 123 -14.45 6.22 -12.32
CA GLY A 123 -14.81 7.45 -11.63
C GLY A 123 -13.95 7.80 -10.42
N ASP A 124 -13.18 6.87 -9.83
CA ASP A 124 -12.40 7.13 -8.61
C ASP A 124 -11.09 7.88 -8.88
N ASP A 125 -10.55 7.78 -10.09
CA ASP A 125 -9.28 8.42 -10.50
C ASP A 125 -9.39 9.07 -11.90
N ASP A 126 -10.63 9.41 -12.33
CA ASP A 126 -10.90 9.89 -13.69
C ASP A 126 -10.89 11.44 -13.81
N VAL A 127 -10.78 12.17 -12.69
CA VAL A 127 -10.72 13.64 -12.69
C VAL A 127 -9.38 14.08 -13.26
N THR A 128 -9.43 15.05 -14.17
CA THR A 128 -8.23 15.68 -14.75
C THR A 128 -8.19 17.16 -14.35
N GLY A 129 -7.01 17.66 -14.00
CA GLY A 129 -6.80 19.05 -13.58
C GLY A 129 -6.49 19.19 -12.08
N ASN A 130 -6.53 20.42 -11.57
CA ASN A 130 -6.25 20.69 -10.17
C ASN A 130 -7.46 20.32 -9.29
N GLU A 131 -7.23 19.48 -8.28
CA GLU A 131 -8.23 19.01 -7.32
C GLU A 131 -8.11 19.66 -5.92
N ASP A 132 -7.16 20.59 -5.74
CA ASP A 132 -6.87 21.22 -4.43
C ASP A 132 -8.09 21.97 -3.85
N SER A 133 -8.97 22.50 -4.71
CA SER A 133 -10.20 23.19 -4.29
C SER A 133 -11.40 22.27 -4.08
N LEU A 134 -11.28 20.97 -4.40
CA LEU A 134 -12.37 20.01 -4.24
C LEU A 134 -12.44 19.55 -2.78
N SER A 135 -13.65 19.29 -2.29
CA SER A 135 -13.84 18.59 -1.02
C SER A 135 -13.26 17.19 -1.10
N GLU A 136 -12.71 16.65 -0.01
CA GLU A 136 -12.06 15.34 0.04
C GLU A 136 -12.90 14.24 -0.63
N THR A 137 -14.21 14.18 -0.38
CA THR A 137 -15.13 13.19 -0.97
C THR A 137 -15.21 13.22 -2.50
N LYS A 138 -14.81 14.32 -3.13
CA LYS A 138 -14.81 14.54 -4.58
C LYS A 138 -13.42 14.43 -5.20
N GLN A 139 -12.37 14.37 -4.38
CA GLN A 139 -11.00 14.18 -4.85
C GLN A 139 -10.76 12.74 -5.27
N THR A 140 -9.93 12.56 -6.30
CA THR A 140 -9.44 11.24 -6.70
C THR A 140 -8.67 10.54 -5.59
N VAL A 141 -8.60 9.22 -5.67
CA VAL A 141 -7.77 8.41 -4.75
C VAL A 141 -6.31 8.87 -4.81
N SER A 142 -5.83 9.19 -6.01
CA SER A 142 -4.48 9.69 -6.25
C SER A 142 -4.22 11.02 -5.54
N GLN A 143 -5.15 11.98 -5.62
CA GLN A 143 -5.02 13.25 -4.92
C GLN A 143 -5.08 13.08 -3.40
N ARG A 144 -5.98 12.24 -2.88
CA ARG A 144 -6.05 11.99 -1.43
C ARG A 144 -4.75 11.39 -0.90
N LEU A 145 -4.15 10.46 -1.64
CA LEU A 145 -2.83 9.92 -1.30
C LEU A 145 -1.75 11.00 -1.36
N ALA A 146 -1.74 11.86 -2.38
CA ALA A 146 -0.79 12.97 -2.47
C ALA A 146 -0.93 13.94 -1.29
N ASN A 147 -2.16 14.31 -0.92
CA ASN A 147 -2.45 15.17 0.23
C ASN A 147 -1.98 14.53 1.54
N PHE A 148 -2.21 13.22 1.72
CA PHE A 148 -1.72 12.48 2.88
C PHE A 148 -0.19 12.55 3.01
N PHE A 149 0.56 12.42 1.91
CA PHE A 149 2.03 12.51 1.98
C PHE A 149 2.53 13.93 2.22
N ARG A 150 1.88 14.95 1.63
CA ARG A 150 2.26 16.36 1.84
C ARG A 150 2.07 16.81 3.28
N SER A 151 1.05 16.32 3.99
CA SER A 151 0.79 16.72 5.37
C SER A 151 1.92 16.36 6.35
N PHE A 152 2.71 15.33 6.05
CA PHE A 152 3.92 15.00 6.82
C PHE A 152 5.03 16.02 6.61
N GLU A 153 5.15 16.58 5.40
CA GLU A 153 6.21 17.54 5.05
C GLU A 153 5.92 18.93 5.65
N GLU A 154 4.65 19.33 5.74
CA GLU A 154 4.26 20.59 6.36
C GLU A 154 4.43 20.58 7.89
N GLY A 155 4.20 19.43 8.55
CA GLY A 155 4.36 19.28 10.00
C GLY A 155 5.80 19.37 10.52
N GLU A 156 6.79 19.06 9.68
CA GLU A 156 8.21 19.12 10.05
C GLU A 156 8.78 20.55 10.03
N SER A 157 8.09 21.49 9.39
CA SER A 157 8.51 22.90 9.30
C SER A 157 8.05 23.79 10.47
N SER A 158 7.22 23.26 11.38
CA SER A 158 6.54 24.03 12.43
C SER A 158 7.28 24.10 13.79
N SER A 159 8.43 23.47 13.97
CA SER A 159 9.10 23.36 15.28
C SER A 159 10.25 24.36 15.53
N VAL A 160 10.44 25.36 14.67
CA VAL A 160 11.41 26.44 14.93
C VAL A 160 10.69 27.66 15.48
N GLY A 161 10.72 27.82 16.81
CA GLY A 161 10.51 29.12 17.43
C GLY A 161 9.83 29.11 18.79
N ASP A 162 10.56 28.77 19.84
CA ASP A 162 10.60 29.65 21.03
C ASP A 162 11.89 29.40 21.82
N SER A 163 12.95 30.14 21.47
CA SER A 163 14.03 30.41 22.40
C SER A 163 13.65 31.65 23.18
N THR A 164 13.09 31.46 24.37
CA THR A 164 13.05 32.51 25.38
C THR A 164 14.09 32.22 26.44
N VAL A 165 15.14 33.03 26.36
CA VAL A 165 16.18 33.25 27.37
C VAL A 165 15.54 33.68 28.69
N THR A 166 15.96 33.08 29.80
CA THR A 166 16.04 33.75 31.11
C THR A 166 17.24 33.25 31.88
#